data_AF-A0AAU0MVM3-F1
#
_entry.id   AF-A0AAU0MVM3-F1
#
_cell.length_a   1.000
_cell.length_b   1.000
_cell.length_c   1.000
_cell.angle_alpha   90.00
_cell.angle_beta   90.00
_cell.angle_gamma   90.00
#
_symmetry.space_group_name_H-M   'P 1'
#
loop_
_entity.id
_entity.type
_entity.pdbx_description
1 polymer ?
#
loop_
_entity_poly.entity_id
_entity_poly.type
_entity_poly.pdbx_seq_one_letter_code
_entity_poly.pdbx_strand_id
1 'polypeptide(L)'
;MTKSPNPARKCLRNLLLSGVALLCSAQTLADREGTLNLYLNGGYYWFDGARLDGTPYFGFELEDSAGGGFGFGYNVTDRWVVEGVYDYFSVNVEETREDVGVQNYHLDLMYQFAGQFCGNYDWQPYVVAGAGEIRIDEDSYGYPDDWHNRQTMLNFGAGLKYRLAPRWQLRGDVRGFQGVEEGGLDGFVSLAIGYQWRDDVVPRDWDGDGVYSNLDQCPQTPVGIDVDARGCPIDSDGDGVPDYMDQCPNTPLGMAVNDDGCPREPYNPADFSK
;
A
#
# COMPACT_ATOMS: atom_id res chain seq x y z
N MET A 1 -3.76 -36.66 30.09
CA MET A 1 -3.16 -35.86 29.00
C MET A 1 -4.26 -35.11 28.27
N THR A 2 -4.62 -33.93 28.76
CA THR A 2 -5.64 -33.06 28.16
C THR A 2 -5.02 -32.32 26.99
N LYS A 3 -5.42 -32.66 25.75
CA LYS A 3 -4.98 -31.96 24.54
C LYS A 3 -5.35 -30.47 24.65
N SER A 4 -4.35 -29.61 24.63
CA SER A 4 -4.51 -28.17 24.44
C SER A 4 -5.24 -27.91 23.11
N PRO A 5 -6.31 -27.09 23.07
CA PRO A 5 -7.01 -26.80 21.84
C PRO A 5 -6.20 -25.86 20.93
N ASN A 6 -6.12 -26.25 19.66
CA ASN A 6 -5.38 -25.60 18.58
C ASN A 6 -5.82 -24.12 18.40
N PRO A 7 -4.90 -23.12 18.42
CA PRO A 7 -5.23 -21.69 18.39
C PRO A 7 -6.07 -21.26 17.17
N ALA A 8 -5.96 -21.97 16.05
CA ALA A 8 -6.75 -21.70 14.84
C ALA A 8 -8.27 -21.84 15.04
N ARG A 9 -8.73 -22.72 15.94
CA ARG A 9 -10.17 -22.93 16.19
C ARG A 9 -10.82 -21.86 17.07
N LYS A 10 -10.03 -21.06 17.80
CA LYS A 10 -10.56 -19.93 18.60
C LYS A 10 -10.89 -18.71 17.73
N CYS A 11 -10.20 -18.53 16.60
CA CYS A 11 -10.42 -17.41 15.69
C CYS A 11 -11.83 -17.45 15.06
N LEU A 12 -12.27 -18.62 14.62
CA LEU A 12 -13.58 -18.80 13.99
C LEU A 12 -14.78 -18.57 14.93
N ARG A 13 -14.59 -18.78 16.24
CA ARG A 13 -15.67 -18.65 17.25
C ARG A 13 -15.84 -17.22 17.78
N ASN A 14 -14.80 -16.40 17.68
CA ASN A 14 -14.85 -15.00 18.14
C ASN A 14 -15.34 -14.02 17.06
N LEU A 15 -15.40 -14.43 15.79
CA LEU A 15 -15.93 -13.56 14.71
C LEU A 15 -17.45 -13.31 14.80
N LEU A 16 -18.20 -14.11 15.56
CA LEU A 16 -19.66 -13.98 15.67
C LEU A 16 -20.13 -13.08 16.82
N LEU A 17 -19.23 -12.54 17.66
CA LEU A 17 -19.63 -11.95 18.95
C LEU A 17 -19.01 -10.60 19.33
N SER A 18 -18.32 -9.91 18.41
CA SER A 18 -17.81 -8.57 18.69
C SER A 18 -18.17 -7.61 17.57
N GLY A 19 -19.41 -7.12 17.66
CA GLY A 19 -19.83 -5.90 16.99
C GLY A 19 -19.10 -4.68 17.56
N VAL A 20 -18.82 -3.74 16.66
CA VAL A 20 -18.76 -2.29 16.87
C VAL A 20 -18.15 -1.83 18.19
N ALA A 21 -16.82 -1.67 18.23
CA ALA A 21 -16.16 -0.63 19.03
C ALA A 21 -14.67 -0.56 18.70
N LEU A 22 -14.12 0.66 18.74
CA LEU A 22 -12.70 1.05 18.67
C LEU A 22 -12.13 1.34 17.28
N LEU A 23 -12.68 2.37 16.64
CA LEU A 23 -11.90 3.29 15.82
C LEU A 23 -11.16 4.27 16.75
N CYS A 24 -10.11 3.80 17.41
CA CYS A 24 -9.15 4.66 18.11
C CYS A 24 -7.80 4.55 17.41
N SER A 25 -7.43 5.64 16.73
CA SER A 25 -6.10 6.07 16.33
C SER A 25 -4.94 5.18 16.77
N ALA A 26 -4.61 4.19 15.94
CA ALA A 26 -3.25 3.70 15.79
C ALA A 26 -2.84 4.09 14.37
N GLN A 27 -1.92 5.05 14.25
CA GLN A 27 -1.28 5.30 12.97
C GLN A 27 -0.50 4.04 12.59
N THR A 28 -0.71 3.61 11.36
CA THR A 28 -0.05 2.52 10.61
C THR A 28 -0.81 1.22 10.39
N LEU A 29 -0.82 0.88 9.09
CA LEU A 29 -0.80 -0.41 8.39
C LEU A 29 -1.84 -0.56 7.28
N ALA A 30 -2.21 0.56 6.67
CA ALA A 30 -2.58 0.59 5.28
C ALA A 30 -1.43 1.16 4.43
N ASP A 31 -1.45 0.90 3.12
CA ASP A 31 -0.42 1.44 2.23
C ASP A 31 -0.32 2.96 2.34
N ARG A 32 0.90 3.49 2.27
CA ARG A 32 1.14 4.92 2.46
C ARG A 32 0.45 5.71 1.36
N GLU A 33 -0.11 6.86 1.73
CA GLU A 33 -0.59 7.86 0.80
C GLU A 33 0.52 8.27 -0.19
N GLY A 34 0.13 8.49 -1.44
CA GLY A 34 1.02 8.94 -2.51
C GLY A 34 1.84 7.86 -3.19
N THR A 35 1.70 6.58 -2.81
CA THR A 35 2.48 5.50 -3.42
C THR A 35 1.81 4.94 -4.66
N LEU A 36 2.62 4.55 -5.64
CA LEU A 36 2.20 3.86 -6.85
C LEU A 36 2.39 2.35 -6.69
N ASN A 37 1.44 1.57 -7.18
CA ASN A 37 1.45 0.11 -7.15
C ASN A 37 1.27 -0.44 -8.57
N LEU A 38 2.05 -1.45 -8.92
CA LEU A 38 1.78 -2.33 -10.07
C LEU A 38 1.40 -3.69 -9.54
N TYR A 39 0.30 -4.23 -10.03
CA TYR A 39 -0.13 -5.60 -9.79
C TYR A 39 -0.05 -6.38 -11.08
N LEU A 40 0.51 -7.58 -11.02
CA LEU A 40 0.35 -8.60 -12.04
C LEU A 40 -0.63 -9.61 -11.49
N ASN A 41 -1.78 -9.76 -12.15
CA ASN A 41 -2.87 -10.59 -11.69
C ASN A 41 -3.08 -11.77 -12.64
N GLY A 42 -3.57 -12.87 -12.09
CA GLY A 42 -4.01 -14.06 -12.81
C GLY A 42 -5.15 -14.70 -12.06
N GLY A 43 -6.13 -15.22 -12.79
CA GLY A 43 -7.37 -15.68 -12.20
C GLY A 43 -8.19 -16.55 -13.13
N TYR A 44 -9.36 -16.91 -12.62
CA TYR A 44 -10.36 -17.68 -13.34
C TYR A 44 -11.65 -16.87 -13.42
N TYR A 45 -12.18 -16.74 -14.63
CA TYR A 45 -13.34 -15.93 -14.96
C TYR A 45 -14.50 -16.86 -15.34
N TRP A 46 -15.64 -16.66 -14.68
CA TRP A 46 -16.88 -17.37 -14.95
C TRP A 46 -17.82 -16.45 -15.69
N PHE A 47 -18.20 -16.82 -16.91
CA PHE A 47 -19.12 -16.06 -17.73
C PHE A 47 -20.55 -16.51 -17.47
N ASP A 48 -21.47 -15.56 -17.34
CA ASP A 48 -22.90 -15.88 -17.29
C ASP A 48 -23.43 -16.17 -18.71
N GLY A 49 -24.31 -17.16 -18.86
CA GLY A 49 -24.83 -17.58 -20.18
C GLY A 49 -25.64 -16.47 -20.88
N ALA A 50 -26.26 -15.58 -20.11
CA ALA A 50 -27.01 -14.42 -20.63
C ALA A 50 -26.11 -13.33 -21.25
N ARG A 51 -24.77 -13.49 -21.20
CA ARG A 51 -23.81 -12.48 -21.66
C ARG A 51 -23.81 -12.25 -23.17
N LEU A 52 -24.27 -13.25 -23.93
CA LEU A 52 -24.37 -13.18 -25.38
C LEU A 52 -25.81 -12.90 -25.87
N ASP A 53 -26.77 -12.63 -24.97
CA ASP A 53 -28.20 -12.53 -25.29
C ASP A 53 -28.60 -11.34 -26.19
N GLY A 54 -27.67 -10.46 -26.58
CA GLY A 54 -27.87 -9.41 -27.59
C GLY A 54 -27.00 -9.55 -28.85
N THR A 55 -26.24 -10.64 -28.98
CA THR A 55 -25.31 -10.89 -30.09
C THR A 55 -25.94 -11.79 -31.18
N PRO A 56 -25.36 -11.85 -32.40
CA PRO A 56 -25.76 -12.84 -33.42
C PRO A 56 -25.64 -14.30 -32.96
N TYR A 57 -24.92 -14.56 -31.87
CA TYR A 57 -24.76 -15.85 -31.21
C TYR A 57 -25.78 -16.07 -30.08
N PHE A 58 -26.94 -15.41 -30.14
CA PHE A 58 -28.06 -15.66 -29.25
C PHE A 58 -28.34 -17.17 -29.10
N GLY A 59 -28.12 -17.72 -27.91
CA GLY A 59 -28.23 -19.14 -27.60
C GLY A 59 -26.92 -19.92 -27.46
N PHE A 60 -25.75 -19.28 -27.63
CA PHE A 60 -24.44 -19.83 -27.30
C PHE A 60 -23.89 -19.22 -26.00
N GLU A 61 -22.97 -19.93 -25.34
CA GLU A 61 -22.36 -19.51 -24.07
C GLU A 61 -20.82 -19.44 -24.23
N LEU A 62 -20.19 -18.52 -23.50
CA LEU A 62 -18.72 -18.45 -23.40
C LEU A 62 -18.24 -19.43 -22.33
N GLU A 63 -17.25 -20.26 -22.64
CA GLU A 63 -16.68 -21.16 -21.64
C GLU A 63 -15.89 -20.39 -20.57
N ASP A 64 -15.96 -20.86 -19.32
CA ASP A 64 -15.15 -20.34 -18.23
C ASP A 64 -13.64 -20.49 -18.53
N SER A 65 -12.88 -19.41 -18.37
CA SER A 65 -11.47 -19.39 -18.77
C SER A 65 -10.53 -18.82 -17.71
N ALA A 66 -9.27 -19.26 -17.78
CA ALA A 66 -8.18 -18.69 -17.02
C ALA A 66 -7.49 -17.58 -17.83
N GLY A 67 -7.14 -16.50 -17.15
CA GLY A 67 -6.41 -15.40 -17.76
C GLY A 67 -5.94 -14.42 -16.71
N GLY A 68 -5.72 -13.18 -17.13
CA GLY A 68 -5.32 -12.11 -16.23
C GLY A 68 -4.59 -11.00 -16.96
N GLY A 69 -3.94 -10.15 -16.19
CA GLY A 69 -3.23 -9.01 -16.74
C GLY A 69 -2.53 -8.19 -15.68
N PHE A 70 -2.71 -6.88 -15.75
CA PHE A 70 -2.00 -5.95 -14.88
C PHE A 70 -2.87 -4.79 -14.42
N GLY A 71 -2.57 -4.28 -13.24
CA GLY A 71 -3.24 -3.12 -12.65
C GLY A 71 -2.25 -2.08 -12.15
N PHE A 72 -2.56 -0.81 -12.37
CA PHE A 72 -1.82 0.32 -11.80
C PHE A 72 -2.69 1.03 -10.76
N GLY A 73 -2.28 0.96 -9.50
CA GLY A 73 -2.99 1.53 -8.36
C GLY A 73 -2.27 2.72 -7.75
N TYR A 74 -2.97 3.83 -7.53
CA TYR A 74 -2.46 4.99 -6.80
C TYR A 74 -3.20 5.13 -5.47
N ASN A 75 -2.44 5.13 -4.37
CA ASN A 75 -2.99 5.33 -3.03
C ASN A 75 -3.23 6.82 -2.80
N VAL A 76 -4.47 7.27 -2.98
CA VAL A 76 -4.88 8.67 -2.81
C VAL A 76 -4.83 9.08 -1.34
N THR A 77 -5.15 8.15 -0.45
CA THR A 77 -5.01 8.28 1.01
C THR A 77 -4.49 6.95 1.55
N ASP A 78 -4.35 6.84 2.87
CA ASP A 78 -4.10 5.55 3.51
C ASP A 78 -5.25 4.55 3.31
N ARG A 79 -6.47 4.99 2.97
CA ARG A 79 -7.64 4.09 2.83
C ARG A 79 -8.15 3.95 1.41
N TRP A 80 -8.06 5.02 0.62
CA TRP A 80 -8.61 5.06 -0.73
C TRP A 80 -7.54 4.85 -1.78
N VAL A 81 -7.80 3.92 -2.70
CA VAL A 81 -6.96 3.64 -3.87
C VAL A 81 -7.80 3.79 -5.11
N VAL A 82 -7.23 4.42 -6.13
CA VAL A 82 -7.76 4.36 -7.50
C VAL A 82 -6.87 3.43 -8.30
N GLU A 83 -7.45 2.45 -8.96
CA GLU A 83 -6.72 1.44 -9.73
C GLU A 83 -7.29 1.28 -11.13
N GLY A 84 -6.46 1.41 -12.15
CA GLY A 84 -6.80 1.03 -13.52
C GLY A 84 -6.29 -0.38 -13.79
N VAL A 85 -7.14 -1.25 -14.35
CA VAL A 85 -6.82 -2.66 -14.60
C VAL A 85 -7.11 -3.00 -16.07
N TYR A 86 -6.22 -3.82 -16.61
CA TYR A 86 -6.40 -4.48 -17.90
C TYR A 86 -6.19 -5.98 -17.73
N ASP A 87 -7.16 -6.76 -18.17
CA ASP A 87 -7.10 -8.22 -18.20
C ASP A 87 -7.37 -8.77 -19.60
N TYR A 88 -6.72 -9.89 -19.93
CA TYR A 88 -6.90 -10.61 -21.17
C TYR A 88 -7.20 -12.08 -20.88
N PHE A 89 -8.19 -12.62 -21.59
CA PHE A 89 -8.62 -14.01 -21.53
C PHE A 89 -8.74 -14.57 -22.95
N SER A 90 -8.26 -15.80 -23.13
CA SER A 90 -8.52 -16.57 -24.34
C SER A 90 -9.66 -17.53 -24.02
N VAL A 91 -10.80 -17.39 -24.68
CA VAL A 91 -12.04 -18.08 -24.33
C VAL A 91 -12.53 -18.90 -25.52
N ASN A 92 -13.01 -20.11 -25.29
CA ASN A 92 -13.66 -20.90 -26.33
C ASN A 92 -15.16 -20.59 -26.32
N VAL A 93 -15.79 -20.57 -27.49
CA VAL A 93 -17.25 -20.48 -27.59
C VAL A 93 -17.85 -21.88 -27.54
N GLU A 94 -18.75 -22.13 -26.59
CA GLU A 94 -19.34 -23.45 -26.37
C GLU A 94 -20.02 -23.97 -27.65
N GLU A 95 -19.92 -25.28 -27.88
CA GLU A 95 -20.42 -25.97 -29.09
C GLU A 95 -19.73 -25.60 -30.41
N THR A 96 -18.70 -24.75 -30.40
CA THR A 96 -17.88 -24.41 -31.59
C THR A 96 -16.41 -24.87 -31.44
N ARG A 97 -15.57 -24.60 -32.45
CA ARG A 97 -14.10 -24.77 -32.38
C ARG A 97 -13.36 -23.44 -32.46
N GLU A 98 -14.05 -22.36 -32.12
CA GLU A 98 -13.54 -21.00 -32.29
C GLU A 98 -13.04 -20.46 -30.94
N ASP A 99 -11.86 -19.82 -31.00
CA ASP A 99 -11.24 -19.15 -29.87
C ASP A 99 -11.47 -17.64 -30.04
N VAL A 100 -11.91 -16.98 -28.97
CA VAL A 100 -12.24 -15.56 -28.95
C VAL A 100 -11.39 -14.85 -27.89
N GLY A 101 -10.86 -13.69 -28.26
CA GLY A 101 -10.06 -12.86 -27.35
C GLY A 101 -10.96 -11.95 -26.53
N VAL A 102 -10.95 -12.08 -25.21
CA VAL A 102 -11.73 -11.22 -24.32
C VAL A 102 -10.79 -10.27 -23.57
N GLN A 103 -11.04 -8.98 -23.71
CA GLN A 103 -10.29 -7.90 -23.06
C GLN A 103 -11.19 -7.18 -22.06
N ASN A 104 -10.74 -7.03 -20.82
CA ASN A 104 -11.46 -6.30 -19.78
C ASN A 104 -10.65 -5.07 -19.36
N TYR A 105 -11.25 -3.90 -19.46
CA TYR A 105 -10.67 -2.63 -19.01
C TYR A 105 -11.55 -2.05 -17.94
N HIS A 106 -11.03 -1.81 -16.73
CA HIS A 106 -11.83 -1.21 -15.67
C HIS A 106 -11.04 -0.25 -14.79
N LEU A 107 -11.78 0.69 -14.20
CA LEU A 107 -11.29 1.64 -13.21
C LEU A 107 -12.00 1.37 -11.88
N ASP A 108 -11.21 1.15 -10.86
CA ASP A 108 -11.63 0.69 -9.55
C ASP A 108 -11.36 1.76 -8.50
N LEU A 109 -12.35 1.97 -7.63
CA LEU A 109 -12.19 2.66 -6.37
C LEU A 109 -12.19 1.62 -5.25
N MET A 110 -11.06 1.50 -4.57
CA MET A 110 -10.85 0.55 -3.49
C MET A 110 -10.81 1.25 -2.14
N TYR A 111 -11.56 0.71 -1.18
CA TYR A 111 -11.48 1.10 0.22
C TYR A 111 -10.78 0.01 1.03
N GLN A 112 -9.65 0.35 1.60
CA GLN A 112 -8.81 -0.53 2.39
C GLN A 112 -9.08 -0.35 3.88
N PHE A 113 -9.36 -1.44 4.57
CA PHE A 113 -9.54 -1.42 6.01
C PHE A 113 -8.17 -1.37 6.70
N ALA A 114 -7.90 -0.24 7.37
CA ALA A 114 -6.72 -0.08 8.22
C ALA A 114 -6.98 -0.70 9.60
N GLY A 115 -5.96 -1.33 10.19
CA GLY A 115 -5.99 -1.83 11.57
C GLY A 115 -5.45 -3.25 11.72
N GLN A 116 -5.38 -3.70 12.98
CA GLN A 116 -4.89 -5.04 13.31
C GLN A 116 -5.95 -6.09 12.96
N PHE A 117 -5.73 -6.86 11.89
CA PHE A 117 -6.61 -7.97 11.52
C PHE A 117 -6.09 -9.27 12.12
N CYS A 118 -6.91 -9.94 12.95
CA CYS A 118 -6.52 -11.18 13.66
C CYS A 118 -5.21 -11.08 14.45
N GLY A 119 -4.86 -9.91 14.97
CA GLY A 119 -3.62 -9.72 15.72
C GLY A 119 -2.39 -9.37 14.88
N ASN A 120 -2.51 -9.31 13.55
CA ASN A 120 -1.42 -9.00 12.62
C ASN A 120 -1.78 -7.78 11.74
N TYR A 121 -0.78 -7.00 11.38
CA TYR A 121 -0.90 -5.80 10.54
C TYR A 121 -0.44 -6.01 9.09
N ASP A 122 0.01 -7.22 8.73
CA ASP A 122 0.37 -7.55 7.35
C ASP A 122 -0.85 -7.88 6.49
N TRP A 123 -1.97 -8.18 7.13
CA TRP A 123 -3.24 -8.46 6.47
C TRP A 123 -4.07 -7.19 6.35
N GLN A 124 -4.50 -6.88 5.12
CA GLN A 124 -5.28 -5.69 4.83
C GLN A 124 -6.50 -6.08 3.98
N PRO A 125 -7.66 -6.30 4.62
CA PRO A 125 -8.91 -6.51 3.90
C PRO A 125 -9.30 -5.25 3.14
N TYR A 126 -10.01 -5.40 2.02
CA TYR A 126 -10.58 -4.28 1.27
C TYR A 126 -11.86 -4.67 0.56
N VAL A 127 -12.63 -3.64 0.19
CA VAL A 127 -13.73 -3.73 -0.76
C VAL A 127 -13.43 -2.85 -1.96
N VAL A 128 -14.02 -3.19 -3.10
CA VAL A 128 -13.90 -2.42 -4.33
C VAL A 128 -15.27 -2.20 -4.94
N ALA A 129 -15.39 -1.09 -5.66
CA ALA A 129 -16.39 -0.91 -6.70
C ALA A 129 -15.75 -0.14 -7.86
N GLY A 130 -16.17 -0.43 -9.07
CA GLY A 130 -15.60 0.16 -10.27
C GLY A 130 -16.53 0.09 -11.46
N ALA A 131 -16.07 0.65 -12.56
CA ALA A 131 -16.76 0.59 -13.84
C ALA A 131 -15.74 0.37 -14.95
N GLY A 132 -16.18 -0.29 -16.01
CA GLY A 132 -15.30 -0.68 -17.09
C GLY A 132 -16.05 -1.07 -18.33
N GLU A 133 -15.31 -1.63 -19.28
CA GLU A 133 -15.83 -2.20 -20.51
C GLU A 133 -15.18 -3.55 -20.77
N ILE A 134 -15.97 -4.50 -21.27
CA ILE A 134 -15.46 -5.72 -21.87
C ILE A 134 -15.43 -5.52 -23.37
N ARG A 135 -14.42 -6.06 -24.02
CA ARG A 135 -14.35 -6.17 -25.48
C ARG A 135 -14.12 -7.60 -25.84
N ILE A 136 -14.88 -8.06 -26.82
CA ILE A 136 -14.81 -9.41 -27.35
C ILE A 136 -14.33 -9.25 -28.79
N ASP A 137 -13.09 -9.66 -29.03
CA ASP A 137 -12.46 -9.61 -30.34
C ASP A 137 -12.64 -10.97 -31.01
N GLU A 138 -13.54 -10.98 -31.99
CA GLU A 138 -13.93 -12.18 -32.72
C GLU A 138 -13.47 -12.03 -34.17
N ASP A 139 -12.53 -12.88 -34.58
CA ASP A 139 -12.03 -12.98 -35.96
C ASP A 139 -13.13 -13.62 -36.85
N SER A 140 -14.25 -12.92 -37.05
CA SER A 140 -15.41 -13.48 -37.72
C SER A 140 -15.29 -13.30 -39.25
N TYR A 141 -15.27 -14.42 -39.96
CA TYR A 141 -15.10 -14.52 -41.41
C TYR A 141 -16.32 -13.93 -42.17
N GLY A 142 -16.37 -12.60 -42.34
CA GLY A 142 -17.17 -11.96 -43.38
C GLY A 142 -18.55 -11.40 -43.02
N TYR A 143 -18.85 -11.14 -41.74
CA TYR A 143 -20.00 -10.29 -41.38
C TYR A 143 -19.57 -8.81 -41.33
N PRO A 144 -20.25 -7.90 -42.05
CA PRO A 144 -19.88 -6.48 -42.13
C PRO A 144 -20.45 -5.58 -41.03
N ASP A 145 -21.05 -6.12 -39.96
CA ASP A 145 -21.68 -5.31 -38.91
C ASP A 145 -21.02 -5.53 -37.53
N ASP A 146 -20.44 -4.44 -37.01
CA ASP A 146 -19.82 -4.28 -35.68
C ASP A 146 -20.87 -4.33 -34.55
N TRP A 147 -21.49 -5.48 -34.33
CA TRP A 147 -22.53 -5.62 -33.31
C TRP A 147 -21.92 -5.88 -31.92
N HIS A 148 -21.97 -4.86 -31.04
CA HIS A 148 -21.61 -4.86 -29.61
C HIS A 148 -20.20 -5.38 -29.21
N ASN A 149 -19.15 -5.07 -29.99
CA ASN A 149 -17.74 -5.33 -29.61
C ASN A 149 -17.28 -4.69 -28.27
N ARG A 150 -18.11 -3.85 -27.66
CA ARG A 150 -17.88 -3.26 -26.34
C ARG A 150 -19.18 -3.31 -25.54
N GLN A 151 -19.08 -3.74 -24.29
CA GLN A 151 -20.20 -3.66 -23.35
C GLN A 151 -19.75 -2.98 -22.06
N THR A 152 -20.57 -2.08 -21.55
CA THR A 152 -20.31 -1.35 -20.30
C THR A 152 -20.63 -2.22 -19.10
N MET A 153 -19.71 -2.25 -18.13
CA MET A 153 -19.85 -3.05 -16.91
C MET A 153 -19.67 -2.21 -15.65
N LEU A 154 -20.38 -2.60 -14.59
CA LEU A 154 -20.08 -2.21 -13.22
C LEU A 154 -19.43 -3.39 -12.51
N ASN A 155 -18.35 -3.14 -11.77
CA ASN A 155 -17.68 -4.17 -10.99
C ASN A 155 -17.79 -3.88 -9.48
N PHE A 156 -17.78 -4.95 -8.70
CA PHE A 156 -17.72 -4.88 -7.24
C PHE A 156 -17.02 -6.11 -6.70
N GLY A 157 -16.47 -6.01 -5.50
CA GLY A 157 -15.85 -7.17 -4.89
C GLY A 157 -15.19 -6.91 -3.57
N ALA A 158 -14.57 -7.95 -3.06
CA ALA A 158 -13.83 -7.91 -1.81
C ALA A 158 -12.57 -8.74 -1.95
N GLY A 159 -11.56 -8.36 -1.18
CA GLY A 159 -10.29 -9.06 -1.21
C GLY A 159 -9.46 -8.84 0.03
N LEU A 160 -8.30 -9.46 0.00
CA LEU A 160 -7.34 -9.46 1.07
C LEU A 160 -5.95 -9.27 0.49
N LYS A 161 -5.25 -8.24 0.98
CA LYS A 161 -3.82 -8.06 0.72
C LYS A 161 -2.99 -8.63 1.86
N TYR A 162 -1.83 -9.16 1.51
CA TYR A 162 -0.82 -9.63 2.43
C TYR A 162 0.53 -9.02 2.07
N ARG A 163 1.17 -8.35 3.02
CA ARG A 163 2.50 -7.78 2.83
C ARG A 163 3.58 -8.87 2.94
N LEU A 164 4.26 -9.18 1.84
CA LEU A 164 5.39 -10.12 1.82
C LEU A 164 6.69 -9.45 2.27
N ALA A 165 6.90 -8.21 1.86
CA ALA A 165 8.07 -7.40 2.16
C ALA A 165 7.69 -5.91 2.11
N PRO A 166 8.55 -4.95 2.49
CA PRO A 166 8.21 -3.53 2.51
C PRO A 166 7.68 -2.95 1.18
N ARG A 167 8.01 -3.58 0.04
CA ARG A 167 7.58 -3.19 -1.31
C ARG A 167 6.81 -4.27 -2.06
N TRP A 168 6.70 -5.48 -1.49
CA TRP A 168 6.07 -6.61 -2.15
C TRP A 168 4.80 -7.01 -1.42
N GLN A 169 3.73 -7.23 -2.18
CA GLN A 169 2.42 -7.61 -1.66
C GLN A 169 1.84 -8.75 -2.48
N LEU A 170 1.11 -9.63 -1.81
CA LEU A 170 0.17 -10.55 -2.45
C LEU A 170 -1.23 -10.02 -2.25
N ARG A 171 -2.08 -10.31 -3.20
CA ARG A 171 -3.48 -9.92 -3.17
C ARG A 171 -4.31 -11.07 -3.71
N GLY A 172 -5.40 -11.37 -3.03
CA GLY A 172 -6.44 -12.26 -3.54
C GLY A 172 -7.79 -11.59 -3.43
N ASP A 173 -8.58 -11.64 -4.50
CA ASP A 173 -9.95 -11.13 -4.49
C ASP A 173 -10.94 -11.98 -5.26
N VAL A 174 -12.19 -11.76 -4.88
CA VAL A 174 -13.37 -12.18 -5.62
C VAL A 174 -14.07 -10.92 -6.12
N ARG A 175 -14.45 -10.93 -7.39
CA ARG A 175 -15.08 -9.84 -8.13
C ARG A 175 -16.36 -10.35 -8.79
N GLY A 176 -17.36 -9.50 -8.87
CA GLY A 176 -18.53 -9.66 -9.73
C GLY A 176 -18.58 -8.52 -10.74
N PHE A 177 -18.97 -8.82 -11.98
CA PHE A 177 -19.16 -7.85 -13.04
C PHE A 177 -20.59 -7.91 -13.55
N GLN A 178 -21.30 -6.80 -13.43
CA GLN A 178 -22.68 -6.66 -13.90
C GLN A 178 -22.68 -5.90 -15.23
N GLY A 179 -23.22 -6.51 -16.28
CA GLY A 179 -23.49 -5.83 -17.55
C GLY A 179 -24.60 -4.79 -17.39
N VAL A 180 -24.42 -3.61 -17.99
CA VAL A 180 -25.41 -2.51 -17.93
C VAL A 180 -26.41 -2.56 -19.08
N GLU A 181 -25.98 -3.01 -20.26
CA GLU A 181 -26.82 -3.07 -21.46
C GLU A 181 -27.65 -4.36 -21.52
N GLU A 182 -27.00 -5.52 -21.50
CA GLU A 182 -27.65 -6.83 -21.71
C GLU A 182 -27.98 -7.57 -20.39
N GLY A 183 -27.59 -7.01 -19.23
CA GLY A 183 -27.69 -7.70 -17.95
C GLY A 183 -26.59 -8.77 -17.79
N GLY A 184 -26.78 -9.72 -16.87
CA GLY A 184 -25.80 -10.78 -16.58
C GLY A 184 -24.77 -10.40 -15.50
N LEU A 185 -24.44 -11.37 -14.65
CA LEU A 185 -23.47 -11.24 -13.56
C LEU A 185 -22.34 -12.25 -13.75
N ASP A 186 -21.19 -11.77 -14.19
CA ASP A 186 -19.99 -12.59 -14.26
C ASP A 186 -19.25 -12.64 -12.92
N GLY A 187 -18.46 -13.68 -12.73
CA GLY A 187 -17.58 -13.84 -11.56
C GLY A 187 -16.11 -13.87 -11.95
N PHE A 188 -15.25 -13.36 -11.09
CA PHE A 188 -13.80 -13.50 -11.24
C PHE A 188 -13.12 -13.71 -9.90
N VAL A 189 -12.23 -14.70 -9.83
CA VAL A 189 -11.37 -14.93 -8.68
C VAL A 189 -9.94 -14.76 -9.14
N SER A 190 -9.21 -13.89 -8.45
CA SER A 190 -7.86 -13.50 -8.84
C SER A 190 -6.86 -13.67 -7.71
N LEU A 191 -5.63 -13.95 -8.10
CA LEU A 191 -4.44 -13.78 -7.29
C LEU A 191 -3.50 -12.82 -8.02
N ALA A 192 -2.91 -11.90 -7.27
CA ALA A 192 -1.97 -10.93 -7.79
C ALA A 192 -0.73 -10.80 -6.91
N ILE A 193 0.41 -10.55 -7.57
CA ILE A 193 1.61 -10.06 -6.92
C ILE A 193 1.76 -8.58 -7.26
N GLY A 194 2.00 -7.77 -6.24
CA GLY A 194 2.14 -6.34 -6.37
C GLY A 194 3.52 -5.86 -5.94
N TYR A 195 4.02 -4.85 -6.66
CA TYR A 195 5.18 -4.07 -6.27
C TYR A 195 4.77 -2.62 -6.02
N GLN A 196 5.17 -2.08 -4.88
CA GLN A 196 4.88 -0.72 -4.46
C GLN A 196 6.12 0.16 -4.63
N TRP A 197 6.03 1.15 -5.53
CA TRP A 197 6.99 2.25 -5.57
C TRP A 197 6.66 3.23 -4.46
N ARG A 198 7.67 3.45 -3.62
CA ARG A 198 7.69 4.53 -2.64
C ARG A 198 8.85 5.42 -3.04
N ASP A 199 8.56 6.71 -3.23
CA ASP A 199 9.60 7.70 -3.03
C ASP A 199 9.85 7.71 -1.53
N ASP A 200 10.85 6.95 -1.11
CA ASP A 200 11.50 7.21 0.15
C ASP A 200 12.10 8.61 -0.05
N VAL A 201 11.39 9.65 0.39
CA VAL A 201 11.97 11.00 0.51
C VAL A 201 13.08 10.81 1.54
N VAL A 202 14.29 10.48 1.08
CA VAL A 202 15.49 10.48 1.91
C VAL A 202 15.62 11.94 2.31
N PRO A 203 15.32 12.30 3.57
CA PRO A 203 15.41 13.68 3.95
C PRO A 203 16.87 14.11 3.73
N ARG A 204 17.08 15.23 3.06
CA ARG A 204 18.43 15.67 2.73
C ARG A 204 19.12 16.12 4.02
N ASP A 205 20.35 15.70 4.23
CA ASP A 205 21.27 16.29 5.20
C ASP A 205 22.05 17.41 4.48
N TRP A 206 21.92 18.66 4.93
CA TRP A 206 22.44 19.84 4.22
C TRP A 206 23.87 20.21 4.65
N ASP A 207 24.20 20.02 5.92
CA ASP A 207 25.50 20.32 6.50
C ASP A 207 26.37 19.07 6.69
N GLY A 208 25.79 17.87 6.61
CA GLY A 208 26.51 16.61 6.52
C GLY A 208 26.97 16.07 7.86
N ASP A 209 26.32 16.45 8.95
CA ASP A 209 26.66 16.06 10.32
C ASP A 209 26.09 14.68 10.71
N GLY A 210 25.27 14.07 9.84
CA GLY A 210 24.64 12.77 10.07
C GLY A 210 23.21 12.83 10.62
N VAL A 211 22.68 14.03 10.86
CA VAL A 211 21.29 14.28 11.23
C VAL A 211 20.57 14.95 10.06
N TYR A 212 19.41 14.41 9.69
CA TYR A 212 18.68 14.95 8.56
C TYR A 212 18.12 16.36 8.83
N SER A 213 18.16 17.25 7.83
CA SER A 213 17.77 18.68 7.98
C SER A 213 16.36 18.93 8.52
N ASN A 214 15.44 17.96 8.44
CA ASN A 214 14.09 18.08 8.98
C ASN A 214 14.00 17.71 10.47
N LEU A 215 15.03 17.08 11.01
CA LEU A 215 15.19 16.69 12.42
C LEU A 215 16.29 17.51 13.11
N ASP A 216 17.18 18.11 12.32
CA ASP A 216 18.30 18.93 12.77
C ASP A 216 17.85 20.32 13.25
N GLN A 217 18.25 20.66 14.48
CA GLN A 217 18.00 21.93 15.15
C GLN A 217 19.17 22.92 14.98
N CYS A 218 20.32 22.45 14.51
CA CYS A 218 21.57 23.17 14.37
C CYS A 218 22.10 23.06 12.92
N PRO A 219 21.46 23.75 11.94
CA PRO A 219 21.62 23.54 10.49
C PRO A 219 22.95 23.99 9.85
N GLN A 220 24.01 24.12 10.66
CA GLN A 220 25.34 24.55 10.25
C GLN A 220 26.43 23.84 11.04
N THR A 221 26.18 22.61 11.48
CA THR A 221 27.17 21.84 12.23
C THR A 221 28.30 21.39 11.30
N PRO A 222 29.58 21.61 11.66
CA PRO A 222 30.69 21.17 10.82
C PRO A 222 30.71 19.64 10.66
N VAL A 223 30.93 19.19 9.42
CA VAL A 223 31.08 17.75 9.10
C VAL A 223 32.18 17.10 9.95
N GLY A 224 31.84 15.95 10.54
CA GLY A 224 32.79 15.11 11.28
C GLY A 224 32.96 15.49 12.76
N ILE A 225 32.14 16.42 13.26
CA ILE A 225 31.99 16.69 14.69
C ILE A 225 30.90 15.78 15.26
N ASP A 226 31.09 15.33 16.50
CA ASP A 226 30.08 14.54 17.20
C ASP A 226 28.88 15.43 17.57
N VAL A 227 27.69 14.98 17.17
CA VAL A 227 26.41 15.66 17.40
C VAL A 227 25.45 14.81 18.23
N ASP A 228 24.53 15.47 18.92
CA ASP A 228 23.43 14.82 19.61
C ASP A 228 22.31 14.38 18.65
N ALA A 229 21.26 13.75 19.18
CA ALA A 229 20.12 13.28 18.38
C ALA A 229 19.32 14.42 17.71
N ARG A 230 19.65 15.69 17.99
CA ARG A 230 19.02 16.89 17.42
C ARG A 230 19.91 17.58 16.40
N GLY A 231 21.09 17.02 16.06
CA GLY A 231 22.05 17.62 15.12
C GLY A 231 22.89 18.74 15.73
N CYS A 232 22.84 18.92 17.05
CA CYS A 232 23.62 19.96 17.72
C CYS A 232 24.96 19.40 18.23
N PRO A 233 26.06 20.17 18.14
CA PRO A 233 27.34 19.78 18.71
C PRO A 233 27.21 19.44 20.20
N ILE A 234 27.94 18.42 20.63
CA ILE A 234 27.98 18.02 22.05
C ILE A 234 28.72 19.09 22.88
N ASP A 235 28.12 19.46 24.00
CA ASP A 235 28.68 20.29 25.07
C ASP A 235 28.57 19.46 26.36
N SER A 236 29.68 18.86 26.78
CA SER A 236 29.73 17.85 27.83
C SER A 236 29.65 18.42 29.24
N ASP A 237 30.13 19.63 29.47
CA ASP A 237 30.10 20.29 30.78
C ASP A 237 29.02 21.38 30.92
N GLY A 238 28.37 21.73 29.80
CA GLY A 238 27.19 22.57 29.75
C GLY A 238 27.50 24.04 29.99
N ASP A 239 28.72 24.49 29.69
CA ASP A 239 29.14 25.88 29.84
C ASP A 239 28.72 26.79 28.66
N GLY A 240 28.20 26.19 27.58
CA GLY A 240 27.72 26.86 26.38
C GLY A 240 28.73 26.87 25.22
N VAL A 241 29.93 26.31 25.40
CA VAL A 241 30.94 26.13 24.36
C VAL A 241 31.00 24.64 23.97
N PRO A 242 30.78 24.27 22.70
CA PRO A 242 30.86 22.88 22.28
C PRO A 242 32.24 22.25 22.51
N ASP A 243 32.28 20.95 22.79
CA ASP A 243 33.48 20.19 23.13
C ASP A 243 34.63 20.33 22.10
N TYR A 244 34.28 20.54 20.82
CA TYR A 244 35.27 20.69 19.75
C TYR A 244 35.91 22.09 19.67
N MET A 245 35.33 23.08 20.37
CA MET A 245 35.84 24.45 20.52
C MET A 245 36.34 24.74 21.94
N ASP A 246 35.97 23.92 22.92
CA ASP A 246 36.35 24.10 24.32
C ASP A 246 37.82 23.71 24.60
N GLN A 247 38.57 24.65 25.18
CA GLN A 247 39.96 24.46 25.61
C GLN A 247 40.08 24.07 27.08
N CYS A 248 39.02 24.26 27.86
CA CYS A 248 38.95 24.05 29.30
C CYS A 248 37.88 23.03 29.67
N PRO A 249 38.04 21.76 29.26
CA PRO A 249 37.06 20.72 29.56
C PRO A 249 36.87 20.59 31.08
N ASN A 250 35.61 20.51 31.53
CA ASN A 250 35.15 20.45 32.92
C ASN A 250 35.00 21.80 33.62
N THR A 251 34.57 22.84 32.91
CA THR A 251 34.14 24.07 33.56
C THR A 251 32.89 23.82 34.42
N PRO A 252 32.88 24.25 35.69
CA PRO A 252 31.70 24.07 36.55
C PRO A 252 30.47 24.78 35.99
N LEU A 253 29.36 24.04 35.94
CA LEU A 253 28.09 24.51 35.41
C LEU A 253 27.61 25.79 36.11
N GLY A 254 27.29 26.83 35.33
CA GLY A 254 26.88 28.14 35.83
C GLY A 254 28.03 29.16 36.02
N MET A 255 29.27 28.78 35.71
CA MET A 255 30.41 29.71 35.67
C MET A 255 30.42 30.53 34.37
N ALA A 256 30.83 31.79 34.44
CA ALA A 256 30.98 32.63 33.25
C ALA A 256 32.29 32.32 32.52
N VAL A 257 32.18 31.82 31.29
CA VAL A 257 33.31 31.46 30.42
C VAL A 257 33.61 32.51 29.35
N ASN A 258 34.80 32.43 28.75
CA ASN A 258 35.14 33.14 27.53
C ASN A 258 34.76 32.30 26.30
N ASP A 259 35.10 32.79 25.10
CA ASP A 259 34.79 32.09 23.84
C ASP A 259 35.57 30.77 23.66
N ASP A 260 36.54 30.48 24.54
CA ASP A 260 37.34 29.26 24.56
C ASP A 260 36.85 28.24 25.61
N GLY A 261 35.70 28.47 26.26
CA GLY A 261 35.16 27.62 27.34
C GLY A 261 35.89 27.78 28.68
N CYS A 262 36.81 28.75 28.79
CA CYS A 262 37.64 28.95 29.98
C CYS A 262 37.06 30.00 30.94
N PRO A 263 37.15 29.79 32.27
CA PRO A 263 36.70 30.74 33.29
C PRO A 263 37.35 32.12 33.18
N ARG A 264 36.53 33.19 33.25
CA ARG A 264 37.03 34.58 33.24
C ARG A 264 37.69 35.00 34.56
N GLU A 265 37.33 34.35 35.65
CA GLU A 265 37.88 34.61 36.99
C GLU A 265 38.56 33.33 37.53
N PRO A 266 39.62 33.47 38.34
CA PRO A 266 40.29 32.32 38.94
C PRO A 266 39.32 31.53 39.82
N TYR A 267 38.96 30.33 39.36
CA TYR A 267 38.11 29.40 40.07
C TYR A 267 38.79 28.91 41.36
N ASN A 268 38.11 29.13 42.50
CA ASN A 268 38.42 28.44 43.74
C ASN A 268 37.30 27.42 44.05
N PRO A 269 37.59 26.10 44.03
CA PRO A 269 36.62 25.06 44.37
C PRO A 269 35.93 25.25 45.74
N ALA A 270 36.52 26.06 46.63
CA ALA A 270 35.95 26.36 47.93
C ALA A 270 34.72 27.29 47.91
N ASP A 271 34.49 28.08 46.85
CA ASP A 271 33.44 29.11 46.84
C ASP A 271 32.01 28.54 46.73
N PHE A 272 31.83 27.35 46.15
CA PHE A 272 30.52 26.69 46.02
C PHE A 272 30.25 25.61 47.07
N SER A 273 31.14 25.48 48.07
CA SER A 273 31.05 24.46 49.13
C SER A 273 30.24 24.90 50.37
N LYS A 274 29.46 25.98 50.28
CA LYS A 274 28.66 26.54 51.37
C LYS A 274 27.16 26.45 51.12
#